data_AF-A0A929GIH8-F1
#
_entry.id   AF-A0A929GIH8-F1
#
_cell.length_a   1.000
_cell.length_b   1.000
_cell.length_c   1.000
_cell.angle_alpha   90.00
_cell.angle_beta   90.00
_cell.angle_gamma   90.00
#
_symmetry.space_group_name_H-M   'P 1'
#
loop_
_entity.id
_entity.type
_entity.pdbx_description
1 polymer ?
#
loop_
_entity_poly.entity_id
_entity_poly.type
_entity_poly.pdbx_seq_one_letter_code
_entity_poly.pdbx_strand_id
1 'polypeptide(L)'
;MRVISRTQEHEIASVFIAEDEAGRRIEFVESTQPPMDISKKWVIILSTLYGCPVDCKFCDAGGDYNGKLSAEDIFFQIDYLVKHRFPSGIPETDKFKIQFARMGEPSLNPAVLDVLEQFPAKYPINNFVGSLSSIAPHGTDAFFERLLNIKKKYYDSSFQLQFSLHSTDEGQRNSLIPIKKWSFEKMGEYGNRFFSEGGKKLTLNFALGKDNI
;
A
#
# COMPACT_ATOMS: atom_id res chain seq x y z
N MET A 1 4.70 11.11 -15.87
CA MET A 1 4.84 11.59 -14.48
C MET A 1 6.29 12.05 -14.22
N ARG A 2 6.50 13.05 -13.37
CA ARG A 2 7.83 13.55 -12.98
C ARG A 2 7.86 13.93 -11.50
N VAL A 3 8.98 13.73 -10.81
CA VAL A 3 9.16 14.22 -9.43
C VAL A 3 9.42 15.72 -9.45
N ILE A 4 8.63 16.47 -8.68
CA ILE A 4 8.68 17.94 -8.63
C ILE A 4 9.22 18.46 -7.29
N SER A 5 9.17 17.65 -6.23
CA SER A 5 9.69 18.01 -4.92
C SER A 5 10.04 16.77 -4.11
N ARG A 6 10.95 16.92 -3.16
CA ARG A 6 11.28 15.92 -2.15
C ARG A 6 11.75 16.58 -0.86
N THR A 7 11.58 15.89 0.27
CA THR A 7 12.24 16.28 1.53
C THR A 7 13.75 16.08 1.43
N GLN A 8 14.50 16.68 2.36
CA GLN A 8 15.90 16.28 2.55
C GLN A 8 15.97 14.80 2.90
N GLU A 9 17.05 14.16 2.48
CA GLU A 9 17.27 12.76 2.76
C GLU A 9 17.47 12.57 4.27
N HIS A 10 16.63 11.73 4.86
CA HIS A 10 16.60 11.52 6.32
C HIS A 10 16.81 10.04 6.64
N GLU A 11 17.44 9.75 7.78
CA GLU A 11 17.70 8.39 8.28
C GLU A 11 16.44 7.57 8.61
N ILE A 12 15.24 8.16 8.49
CA ILE A 12 13.98 7.53 8.89
C ILE A 12 13.04 7.44 7.69
N ALA A 13 12.71 8.58 7.08
CA ALA A 13 11.82 8.62 5.94
C ALA A 13 12.09 9.84 5.06
N SER A 14 11.96 9.65 3.74
CA SER A 14 11.97 10.74 2.77
C SER A 14 10.69 10.70 1.95
N VAL A 15 10.12 11.88 1.72
CA VAL A 15 8.83 12.06 1.02
C VAL A 15 9.09 12.69 -0.34
N PHE A 16 8.40 12.18 -1.36
CA PHE A 16 8.51 12.62 -2.75
C PHE A 16 7.14 13.02 -3.27
N ILE A 17 7.10 14.13 -4.00
CA ILE A 17 5.90 14.60 -4.70
C ILE A 17 6.16 14.49 -6.19
N ALA A 18 5.27 13.78 -6.90
CA ALA A 18 5.26 13.71 -8.35
C ALA A 18 3.99 14.31 -8.94
N GLU A 19 4.12 14.79 -10.18
CA GLU A 19 3.08 15.44 -10.95
C GLU A 19 2.99 14.80 -12.33
N ASP A 20 1.77 14.62 -12.83
CA ASP A 20 1.51 14.18 -14.20
C ASP A 20 1.37 15.36 -15.17
N GLU A 21 1.11 15.07 -16.45
CA GLU A 21 0.97 16.10 -17.49
C GLU A 21 -0.28 16.97 -17.31
N ALA A 22 -1.29 16.47 -16.58
CA ALA A 22 -2.51 17.19 -16.25
C ALA A 22 -2.39 18.01 -14.95
N GLY A 23 -1.23 18.02 -14.30
CA GLY A 23 -1.00 18.73 -13.04
C GLY A 23 -1.52 18.01 -11.80
N ARG A 24 -1.99 16.77 -11.92
CA ARG A 24 -2.42 15.96 -10.77
C ARG A 24 -1.20 15.46 -10.01
N ARG A 25 -1.29 15.44 -8.68
CA ARG A 25 -0.16 15.15 -7.80
C ARG A 25 -0.38 13.90 -6.98
N ILE A 26 0.72 13.20 -6.72
CA ILE A 26 0.79 12.12 -5.74
C ILE A 26 2.00 12.29 -4.84
N GLU A 27 1.88 11.70 -3.65
CA GLU A 27 2.97 11.53 -2.70
C GLU A 27 3.39 10.06 -2.65
N PHE A 28 4.68 9.79 -2.52
CA PHE A 28 5.20 8.48 -2.20
C PHE A 28 6.42 8.61 -1.30
N VAL A 29 6.64 7.59 -0.49
CA VAL A 29 7.57 7.67 0.64
C VAL A 29 8.52 6.49 0.59
N GLU A 30 9.77 6.75 0.94
CA GLU A 30 10.68 5.69 1.36
C GLU A 30 10.96 5.82 2.85
N SER A 31 11.17 4.70 3.52
CA SER A 31 11.57 4.66 4.91
C SER A 31 12.48 3.47 5.23
N THR A 32 13.30 3.69 6.24
CA THR A 32 14.06 2.68 6.97
C THR A 32 13.42 2.48 8.35
N GLN A 33 13.81 1.44 9.08
CA GLN A 33 13.30 1.22 10.43
C GLN A 33 14.47 1.12 11.40
N PRO A 34 14.89 2.22 12.04
CA PRO A 34 15.96 2.19 13.02
C PRO A 34 15.75 1.09 14.10
N PRO A 35 16.81 0.38 14.49
CA PRO A 35 18.21 0.58 14.10
C PRO A 35 18.61 -0.08 12.77
N MET A 36 17.66 -0.65 11.99
CA MET A 36 17.96 -1.23 10.68
C MET A 36 18.12 -0.14 9.63
N ASP A 37 19.27 -0.15 8.94
CA ASP A 37 19.53 0.67 7.77
C ASP A 37 18.87 0.09 6.50
N ILE A 38 19.06 0.80 5.38
CA ILE A 38 18.50 0.44 4.08
C ILE A 38 18.98 -0.94 3.58
N SER A 39 20.21 -1.34 3.91
CA SER A 39 20.76 -2.65 3.52
C SER A 39 20.03 -3.80 4.21
N LYS A 40 19.45 -3.57 5.40
CA LYS A 40 18.71 -4.57 6.16
C LYS A 40 17.21 -4.57 5.87
N LYS A 41 16.62 -3.39 5.75
CA LYS A 41 15.20 -3.27 5.45
C LYS A 41 14.92 -1.93 4.82
N TRP A 42 14.34 -1.98 3.63
CA TRP A 42 13.85 -0.80 2.94
C TRP A 42 12.36 -0.94 2.68
N VAL A 43 11.60 0.09 3.04
CA VAL A 43 10.16 0.14 2.85
C VAL A 43 9.84 1.31 1.94
N ILE A 44 9.09 1.06 0.87
CA ILE A 44 8.51 2.13 0.06
C ILE A 44 6.99 2.06 0.16
N ILE A 45 6.36 3.22 0.28
CA ILE A 45 4.92 3.38 0.51
C ILE A 45 4.36 4.15 -0.67
N LEU A 46 3.53 3.49 -1.44
CA LEU A 46 3.06 3.94 -2.75
C LEU A 46 1.65 4.49 -2.66
N SER A 47 1.39 5.50 -3.48
CA SER A 47 0.05 5.94 -3.82
C SER A 47 -0.55 5.04 -4.88
N THR A 48 -1.88 4.91 -4.84
CA THR A 48 -2.66 4.07 -5.75
C THR A 48 -3.76 4.85 -6.47
N LEU A 49 -4.14 6.02 -5.97
CA LEU A 49 -5.09 6.94 -6.57
C LEU A 49 -4.53 8.37 -6.54
N TYR A 50 -5.06 9.25 -7.38
CA TYR A 50 -4.91 10.69 -7.19
C TYR A 50 -5.92 11.12 -6.12
N GLY A 51 -5.45 11.31 -4.88
CA GLY A 51 -6.30 11.52 -3.70
C GLY A 51 -7.07 10.28 -3.26
N CYS A 52 -8.22 10.41 -2.59
CA CYS A 52 -9.02 9.27 -2.14
C CYS A 52 -10.50 9.64 -1.99
N PRO A 53 -11.44 8.86 -2.55
CA PRO A 53 -12.87 9.17 -2.48
C PRO A 53 -13.52 8.77 -1.14
N VAL A 54 -12.76 8.16 -0.23
CA VAL A 54 -13.31 7.59 1.02
C VAL A 54 -13.52 8.67 2.10
N ASP A 55 -12.67 9.69 2.12
CA ASP A 55 -12.73 10.79 3.11
C ASP A 55 -12.68 10.32 4.58
N CYS A 56 -11.72 9.43 4.90
CA CYS A 56 -11.50 8.99 6.29
C CYS A 56 -11.09 10.17 7.17
N LYS A 57 -11.71 10.33 8.35
CA LYS A 57 -11.51 11.50 9.24
C LYS A 57 -10.10 11.64 9.83
N PHE A 58 -9.29 10.61 9.74
CA PHE A 58 -7.91 10.56 10.23
C PHE A 58 -6.88 10.61 9.09
N CYS A 59 -7.31 10.75 7.85
CA CYS A 59 -6.47 10.65 6.66
C CYS A 59 -6.38 11.99 5.94
N ASP A 60 -5.18 12.33 5.48
CA ASP A 60 -4.86 13.55 4.74
C ASP A 60 -5.08 13.42 3.22
N ALA A 61 -5.32 12.20 2.72
CA ALA A 61 -5.62 11.94 1.30
C ALA A 61 -7.11 12.02 0.95
N GLY A 62 -7.99 12.27 1.94
CA GLY A 62 -9.44 12.37 1.75
C GLY A 62 -9.89 13.62 0.98
N GLY A 63 -11.14 13.64 0.53
CA GLY A 63 -11.82 14.84 0.05
C GLY A 63 -11.51 15.32 -1.38
N ASP A 64 -10.41 14.90 -2.00
CA ASP A 64 -9.98 15.40 -3.33
C ASP A 64 -9.57 14.27 -4.29
N TYR A 65 -10.55 13.50 -4.79
CA TYR A 65 -10.31 12.37 -5.70
C TYR A 65 -10.29 12.76 -7.18
N ASN A 66 -9.19 12.45 -7.86
CA ASN A 66 -8.91 12.83 -9.26
C ASN A 66 -8.58 11.63 -10.17
N GLY A 67 -9.02 10.43 -9.78
CA GLY A 67 -8.91 9.22 -10.58
C GLY A 67 -7.90 8.19 -10.08
N LYS A 68 -7.76 7.12 -10.85
CA LYS A 68 -6.89 5.98 -10.54
C LYS A 68 -5.51 6.16 -11.18
N LEU A 69 -4.47 5.68 -10.51
CA LEU A 69 -3.14 5.55 -11.13
C LEU A 69 -3.13 4.35 -12.08
N SER A 70 -2.44 4.47 -13.21
CA SER A 70 -2.15 3.30 -14.06
C SER A 70 -1.08 2.41 -13.42
N ALA A 71 -0.87 1.21 -13.97
CA ALA A 71 0.23 0.36 -13.52
C ALA A 71 1.58 1.02 -13.78
N GLU A 72 1.72 1.76 -14.88
CA GLU A 72 2.90 2.54 -15.22
C GLU A 72 3.16 3.67 -14.20
N ASP A 73 2.12 4.37 -13.75
CA ASP A 73 2.24 5.41 -12.71
C ASP A 73 2.66 4.83 -11.35
N ILE A 74 2.20 3.63 -11.02
CA ILE A 74 2.61 2.93 -9.79
C ILE A 74 4.06 2.43 -9.92
N PHE A 75 4.43 1.83 -11.07
CA PHE A 75 5.82 1.45 -11.33
C PHE A 75 6.75 2.65 -11.38
N PHE A 76 6.32 3.80 -11.88
CA PHE A 76 7.13 5.01 -11.85
C PHE A 76 7.64 5.35 -10.45
N GLN A 77 6.78 5.23 -9.42
CA GLN A 77 7.17 5.47 -8.03
C GLN A 77 8.24 4.47 -7.55
N ILE A 78 8.08 3.19 -7.91
CA ILE A 78 9.04 2.12 -7.59
C ILE A 78 10.36 2.37 -8.29
N ASP A 79 10.33 2.50 -9.63
CA ASP A 79 11.49 2.66 -10.50
C ASP A 79 12.29 3.90 -10.13
N TYR A 80 11.61 5.01 -9.79
CA TYR A 80 12.26 6.25 -9.38
C TYR A 80 13.05 6.05 -8.07
N LEU A 81 12.41 5.49 -7.04
CA LEU A 81 13.07 5.27 -5.75
C LEU A 81 14.22 4.26 -5.87
N VAL A 82 14.03 3.17 -6.62
CA VAL A 82 15.07 2.16 -6.81
C VAL A 82 16.27 2.77 -7.51
N LYS A 83 16.08 3.48 -8.63
CA LYS A 83 17.20 4.15 -9.34
C LYS A 83 17.85 5.26 -8.51
N HIS A 84 17.07 5.93 -7.67
CA HIS A 84 17.59 6.98 -6.80
C HIS A 84 18.56 6.42 -5.74
N ARG A 85 18.24 5.24 -5.18
CA ARG A 85 19.04 4.58 -4.14
C ARG A 85 20.14 3.67 -4.68
N PHE A 86 19.83 2.95 -5.75
CA PHE A 86 20.66 1.89 -6.30
C PHE A 86 20.88 2.18 -7.79
N PRO A 87 22.05 2.71 -8.18
CA PRO A 87 22.37 2.99 -9.58
C PRO A 87 22.29 1.75 -10.49
N SER A 88 22.42 0.54 -9.93
CA SER A 88 22.22 -0.74 -10.61
C SER A 88 20.78 -0.97 -11.08
N GLY A 89 19.81 -0.22 -10.54
CA GLY A 89 18.38 -0.41 -10.79
C GLY A 89 17.78 -1.61 -10.06
N ILE A 90 18.55 -2.27 -9.18
CA ILE A 90 18.13 -3.43 -8.39
C ILE A 90 18.17 -3.08 -6.90
N PRO A 91 17.14 -3.39 -6.11
CA PRO A 91 17.16 -3.15 -4.66
C PRO A 91 18.19 -4.03 -3.94
N GLU A 92 19.28 -3.43 -3.49
CA GLU A 92 20.35 -4.10 -2.72
C GLU A 92 20.05 -4.02 -1.20
N THR A 93 19.09 -4.84 -0.76
CA THR A 93 18.64 -4.90 0.65
C THR A 93 18.30 -6.34 1.05
N ASP A 94 18.35 -6.71 2.34
CA ASP A 94 17.92 -8.03 2.82
C ASP A 94 16.37 -8.17 2.76
N LYS A 95 15.64 -7.05 2.81
CA LYS A 95 14.18 -7.02 2.76
C LYS A 95 13.66 -5.78 2.07
N PHE A 96 13.15 -5.96 0.85
CA PHE A 96 12.50 -4.90 0.10
C PHE A 96 10.99 -4.99 0.26
N LYS A 97 10.39 -4.05 0.98
CA LYS A 97 8.96 -4.02 1.26
C LYS A 97 8.27 -2.91 0.47
N ILE A 98 7.21 -3.26 -0.26
CA ILE A 98 6.32 -2.30 -0.90
C ILE A 98 4.98 -2.30 -0.17
N GLN A 99 4.53 -1.12 0.27
CA GLN A 99 3.24 -0.91 0.90
C GLN A 99 2.33 -0.06 0.01
N PHE A 100 1.19 -0.61 -0.42
CA PHE A 100 0.13 0.15 -1.07
C PHE A 100 -0.75 0.79 0.01
N ALA A 101 -0.32 1.97 0.50
CA ALA A 101 -0.90 2.60 1.69
C ALA A 101 -0.65 4.12 1.82
N ARG A 102 -0.21 4.83 0.77
CA ARG A 102 0.02 6.29 0.84
C ARG A 102 -1.27 7.07 0.51
N MET A 103 -1.49 7.45 -0.74
CA MET A 103 -2.73 8.07 -1.18
C MET A 103 -3.63 7.05 -1.88
N GLY A 104 -4.90 7.02 -1.49
CA GLY A 104 -5.91 6.17 -2.08
C GLY A 104 -6.14 4.83 -1.40
N GLU A 105 -7.33 4.28 -1.60
CA GLU A 105 -7.69 2.92 -1.19
C GLU A 105 -7.29 1.93 -2.31
N PRO A 106 -6.30 1.04 -2.07
CA PRO A 106 -5.73 0.18 -3.12
C PRO A 106 -6.76 -0.76 -3.76
N SER A 107 -7.75 -1.24 -3.01
CA SER A 107 -8.78 -2.14 -3.54
C SER A 107 -9.76 -1.48 -4.52
N LEU A 108 -9.76 -0.14 -4.61
CA LEU A 108 -10.50 0.59 -5.64
C LEU A 108 -9.71 0.71 -6.96
N ASN A 109 -8.45 0.28 -7.00
CA ASN A 109 -7.60 0.35 -8.19
C ASN A 109 -7.05 -1.04 -8.62
N PRO A 110 -7.64 -1.66 -9.67
CA PRO A 110 -7.15 -2.93 -10.22
C PRO A 110 -5.69 -2.91 -10.68
N ALA A 111 -5.14 -1.73 -11.03
CA ALA A 111 -3.74 -1.60 -11.45
C ALA A 111 -2.75 -2.04 -10.35
N VAL A 112 -3.15 -2.01 -9.08
CA VAL A 112 -2.35 -2.57 -7.98
C VAL A 112 -2.10 -4.07 -8.17
N LEU A 113 -3.10 -4.80 -8.66
CA LEU A 113 -2.98 -6.23 -8.94
C LEU A 113 -2.11 -6.47 -10.17
N ASP A 114 -2.23 -5.61 -11.19
CA ASP A 114 -1.39 -5.69 -12.39
C ASP A 114 0.09 -5.48 -12.04
N VAL A 115 0.39 -4.52 -11.15
CA VAL A 115 1.74 -4.29 -10.62
C VAL A 115 2.25 -5.51 -9.88
N LEU A 116 1.43 -6.10 -9.00
CA LEU A 116 1.81 -7.31 -8.26
C LEU A 116 2.06 -8.51 -9.18
N GLU A 117 1.34 -8.67 -10.29
CA GLU A 117 1.60 -9.77 -11.23
C GLU A 117 2.84 -9.52 -12.11
N GLN A 118 3.08 -8.26 -12.48
CA GLN A 118 4.24 -7.89 -13.31
C GLN A 118 5.54 -7.77 -12.51
N PHE A 119 5.47 -7.52 -11.20
CA PHE A 119 6.63 -7.24 -10.35
C PHE A 119 7.72 -8.31 -10.44
N PRO A 120 7.45 -9.63 -10.35
CA PRO A 120 8.50 -10.66 -10.40
C PRO A 120 9.28 -10.67 -11.72
N ALA A 121 8.65 -10.26 -12.83
CA ALA A 121 9.31 -10.18 -14.13
C ALA A 121 10.17 -8.91 -14.27
N LYS A 122 9.72 -7.78 -13.69
CA LYS A 122 10.47 -6.52 -13.71
C LYS A 122 11.61 -6.47 -12.69
N TYR A 123 11.41 -7.09 -11.54
CA TYR A 123 12.35 -7.16 -10.43
C TYR A 123 12.59 -8.62 -10.05
N PRO A 124 13.57 -9.30 -10.68
CA PRO A 124 13.88 -10.71 -10.41
C PRO A 124 14.66 -10.85 -9.08
N ILE A 125 13.99 -10.54 -7.97
CA ILE A 125 14.55 -10.52 -6.62
C ILE A 125 13.74 -11.44 -5.69
N ASN A 126 14.42 -12.06 -4.72
CA ASN A 126 13.81 -13.06 -3.82
C ASN A 126 13.44 -12.49 -2.43
N ASN A 127 13.87 -11.27 -2.14
CA ASN A 127 13.72 -10.55 -0.86
C ASN A 127 12.47 -9.66 -0.80
N PHE A 128 11.57 -9.78 -1.78
CA PHE A 128 10.40 -8.92 -1.91
C PHE A 128 9.28 -9.26 -0.91
N VAL A 129 8.72 -8.23 -0.29
CA VAL A 129 7.56 -8.29 0.61
C VAL A 129 6.50 -7.31 0.12
N GLY A 130 5.51 -7.81 -0.62
CA GLY A 130 4.33 -7.03 -0.98
C GLY A 130 3.42 -6.83 0.23
N SER A 131 2.80 -5.65 0.33
CA SER A 131 1.84 -5.38 1.40
C SER A 131 0.74 -4.42 0.96
N LEU A 132 -0.50 -4.75 1.34
CA LEU A 132 -1.69 -4.00 1.01
C LEU A 132 -2.44 -3.65 2.30
N SER A 133 -2.74 -2.37 2.50
CA SER A 133 -3.58 -1.90 3.61
C SER A 133 -4.90 -1.39 3.06
N SER A 134 -6.02 -1.99 3.49
CA SER A 134 -7.32 -1.68 2.91
C SER A 134 -8.42 -1.55 3.96
N ILE A 135 -9.37 -0.66 3.73
CA ILE A 135 -10.62 -0.57 4.50
C ILE A 135 -11.68 -1.59 4.04
N ALA A 136 -11.38 -2.37 3.00
CA ALA A 136 -12.26 -3.33 2.34
C ALA A 136 -13.64 -2.73 1.95
N PRO A 137 -13.67 -1.77 1.01
CA PRO A 137 -14.92 -1.17 0.53
C PRO A 137 -15.90 -2.22 -0.01
N HIS A 138 -17.18 -1.92 0.08
CA HIS A 138 -18.19 -2.78 -0.52
C HIS A 138 -18.02 -2.79 -2.06
N GLY A 139 -18.15 -3.97 -2.69
CA GLY A 139 -18.04 -4.13 -4.15
C GLY A 139 -16.63 -4.42 -4.67
N THR A 140 -15.63 -4.58 -3.78
CA THR A 140 -14.25 -4.94 -4.17
C THR A 140 -13.97 -6.45 -4.07
N ASP A 141 -15.02 -7.28 -4.02
CA ASP A 141 -14.92 -8.74 -3.92
C ASP A 141 -14.03 -9.34 -5.02
N ALA A 142 -14.25 -8.97 -6.27
CA ALA A 142 -13.44 -9.43 -7.40
C ALA A 142 -11.96 -9.03 -7.26
N PHE A 143 -11.67 -7.85 -6.70
CA PHE A 143 -10.31 -7.41 -6.43
C PHE A 143 -9.64 -8.34 -5.41
N PHE A 144 -10.32 -8.63 -4.30
CA PHE A 144 -9.78 -9.46 -3.23
C PHE A 144 -9.64 -10.94 -3.63
N GLU A 145 -10.54 -11.47 -4.46
CA GLU A 145 -10.39 -12.82 -5.02
C GLU A 145 -9.17 -12.91 -5.96
N ARG A 146 -8.98 -11.92 -6.84
CA ARG A 146 -7.79 -11.86 -7.69
C ARG A 146 -6.51 -11.66 -6.86
N LEU A 147 -6.55 -10.82 -5.82
CA LEU A 147 -5.43 -10.64 -4.88
C LEU A 147 -5.05 -11.96 -4.20
N LEU A 148 -6.03 -12.75 -3.76
CA LEU A 148 -5.80 -14.06 -3.15
C LEU A 148 -5.06 -14.99 -4.13
N ASN A 149 -5.52 -15.05 -5.38
CA ASN A 149 -4.89 -15.87 -6.43
C ASN A 149 -3.44 -15.44 -6.70
N ILE A 150 -3.20 -14.13 -6.83
CA ILE A 150 -1.86 -13.55 -7.02
C ILE A 150 -0.97 -13.90 -5.83
N LYS A 151 -1.47 -13.70 -4.60
CA LYS A 151 -0.72 -14.01 -3.39
C LYS A 151 -0.35 -15.49 -3.33
N LYS A 152 -1.28 -16.41 -3.58
CA LYS A 152 -1.02 -17.86 -3.56
C LYS A 152 -0.03 -18.28 -4.64
N LYS A 153 -0.07 -17.64 -5.81
CA LYS A 153 0.81 -17.95 -6.95
C LYS A 153 2.24 -17.41 -6.80
N TYR A 154 2.40 -16.18 -6.32
CA TYR A 154 3.69 -15.48 -6.36
C TYR A 154 4.28 -15.17 -4.99
N TYR A 155 3.46 -15.06 -3.94
CA TYR A 155 3.85 -14.42 -2.66
C TYR A 155 3.34 -15.16 -1.43
N ASP A 156 3.25 -16.49 -1.50
CA ASP A 156 2.44 -17.25 -0.54
C ASP A 156 2.92 -17.11 0.92
N SER A 157 4.23 -16.94 1.11
CA SER A 157 4.86 -16.70 2.41
C SER A 157 5.27 -15.24 2.66
N SER A 158 5.33 -14.40 1.63
CA SER A 158 5.94 -13.07 1.70
C SER A 158 4.94 -11.91 1.69
N PHE A 159 3.67 -12.11 1.33
CA PHE A 159 2.68 -11.03 1.25
C PHE A 159 2.07 -10.69 2.63
N GLN A 160 1.97 -9.40 2.94
CA GLN A 160 1.30 -8.89 4.15
C GLN A 160 0.00 -8.16 3.82
N LEU A 161 -1.12 -8.81 4.09
CA LEU A 161 -2.42 -8.15 4.09
C LEU A 161 -2.67 -7.44 5.42
N GLN A 162 -3.12 -6.19 5.33
CA GLN A 162 -3.50 -5.39 6.47
C GLN A 162 -4.91 -4.83 6.25
N PHE A 163 -5.72 -4.87 7.29
CA PHE A 163 -7.01 -4.21 7.29
C PHE A 163 -6.97 -2.94 8.14
N SER A 164 -7.37 -1.82 7.54
CA SER A 164 -7.54 -0.52 8.17
C SER A 164 -8.86 -0.49 8.95
N LEU A 165 -8.87 -1.04 10.17
CA LEU A 165 -10.06 -1.14 11.02
C LEU A 165 -10.35 0.17 11.73
N HIS A 166 -9.35 0.69 12.45
CA HIS A 166 -9.37 1.92 13.25
C HIS A 166 -10.39 2.01 14.40
N SER A 167 -11.29 1.04 14.54
CA SER A 167 -12.10 0.81 15.75
C SER A 167 -12.64 -0.62 15.74
N THR A 168 -12.90 -1.18 16.92
CA THR A 168 -13.62 -2.45 17.09
C THR A 168 -15.14 -2.27 17.22
N ASP A 169 -15.60 -1.02 17.38
CA ASP A 169 -17.02 -0.66 17.35
C ASP A 169 -17.45 -0.28 15.92
N GLU A 170 -18.54 -0.88 15.43
CA GLU A 170 -19.01 -0.64 14.06
C GLU A 170 -19.49 0.80 13.85
N GLY A 171 -20.12 1.40 14.87
CA GLY A 171 -20.63 2.77 14.82
C GLY A 171 -19.49 3.78 14.68
N GLN A 172 -18.48 3.67 15.53
CA GLN A 172 -17.28 4.49 15.46
C GLN A 172 -16.53 4.24 14.15
N ARG A 173 -16.36 2.98 13.73
CA ARG A 173 -15.73 2.67 12.44
C ARG A 173 -16.47 3.32 11.26
N ASN A 174 -17.79 3.35 11.27
CA ASN A 174 -18.62 4.03 10.27
C ASN A 174 -18.46 5.54 10.29
N SER A 175 -18.32 6.14 11.48
CA SER A 175 -17.99 7.55 11.61
C SER A 175 -16.59 7.88 11.08
N LEU A 176 -15.59 7.05 11.36
CA LEU A 176 -14.19 7.29 10.97
C LEU A 176 -13.93 7.06 9.48
N ILE A 177 -14.62 6.09 8.87
CA ILE A 177 -14.42 5.65 7.48
C ILE A 177 -15.80 5.70 6.79
N PRO A 178 -16.23 6.85 6.23
CA PRO A 178 -17.63 7.11 5.88
C PRO A 178 -18.07 6.51 4.54
N ILE A 179 -17.78 5.23 4.31
CA ILE A 179 -18.21 4.46 3.13
C ILE A 179 -18.73 3.07 3.55
N LYS A 180 -19.61 2.50 2.72
CA LYS A 180 -19.98 1.07 2.84
C LYS A 180 -18.75 0.20 2.61
N LYS A 181 -18.56 -0.77 3.49
CA LYS A 181 -17.38 -1.62 3.59
C LYS A 181 -17.75 -2.94 4.23
N TRP A 182 -16.87 -3.92 4.16
CA TRP A 182 -17.11 -5.24 4.71
C TRP A 182 -17.33 -5.19 6.23
N SER A 183 -18.14 -6.14 6.71
CA SER A 183 -18.27 -6.46 8.14
C SER A 183 -17.01 -7.15 8.64
N PHE A 184 -16.82 -7.16 9.97
CA PHE A 184 -15.68 -7.86 10.58
C PHE A 184 -15.71 -9.37 10.30
N GLU A 185 -16.90 -9.96 10.28
CA GLU A 185 -17.09 -11.39 9.94
C GLU A 185 -16.55 -11.69 8.54
N LYS A 186 -16.97 -10.93 7.52
CA LYS A 186 -16.49 -11.11 6.14
C LYS A 186 -14.99 -10.89 6.00
N MET A 187 -14.44 -9.90 6.72
CA MET A 187 -12.99 -9.68 6.76
C MET A 187 -12.25 -10.87 7.40
N GLY A 188 -12.82 -11.46 8.45
CA GLY A 188 -12.31 -12.67 9.11
C GLY A 188 -12.34 -13.90 8.21
N GLU A 189 -13.46 -14.15 7.53
CA GLU A 189 -13.60 -15.23 6.54
C GLU A 189 -12.57 -15.12 5.42
N TYR A 190 -12.43 -13.92 4.84
CA TYR A 190 -11.41 -13.67 3.83
C TYR A 190 -10.00 -13.87 4.39
N GLY A 191 -9.75 -13.37 5.60
CA GLY A 191 -8.45 -13.52 6.26
C GLY A 191 -8.04 -14.96 6.51
N ASN A 192 -8.98 -15.81 6.90
CA ASN A 192 -8.76 -17.24 7.07
C ASN A 192 -8.35 -17.91 5.74
N ARG A 193 -8.99 -17.53 4.63
CA ARG A 193 -8.65 -18.03 3.28
C ARG A 193 -7.30 -17.48 2.79
N PHE A 194 -6.99 -16.23 3.14
CA PHE A 194 -5.78 -15.53 2.72
C PHE A 194 -4.51 -16.08 3.37
N PHE A 195 -4.61 -16.45 4.65
CA PHE A 195 -3.51 -17.02 5.40
C PHE A 195 -2.99 -18.31 4.74
N SER A 196 -1.68 -18.49 4.81
CA SER A 196 -1.01 -19.76 4.51
C SER A 196 -0.09 -20.07 5.68
N GLU A 197 0.02 -21.35 6.02
CA GLU A 197 0.98 -21.82 7.01
C GLU A 197 2.41 -21.37 6.62
N GLY A 198 3.19 -20.89 7.58
CA GLY A 198 4.51 -20.29 7.33
C GLY A 198 4.48 -18.90 6.69
N GLY A 199 3.31 -18.38 6.30
CA GLY A 199 3.13 -17.04 5.78
C GLY A 199 2.95 -15.96 6.85
N LYS A 200 2.75 -14.73 6.39
CA LYS A 200 2.51 -13.59 7.30
C LYS A 200 1.09 -13.62 7.84
N LYS A 201 0.96 -13.36 9.14
CA LYS A 201 -0.34 -13.10 9.78
C LYS A 201 -0.96 -11.83 9.20
N LEU A 202 -2.28 -11.79 9.13
CA LEU A 202 -3.01 -10.56 8.85
C LEU A 202 -2.71 -9.52 9.93
N THR A 203 -2.63 -8.27 9.52
CA THR A 203 -2.43 -7.13 10.42
C THR A 203 -3.72 -6.32 10.51
N LEU A 204 -4.09 -5.90 11.71
CA LEU A 204 -5.21 -4.99 11.92
C LEU A 204 -4.62 -3.64 12.31
N ASN A 205 -4.88 -2.63 11.50
CA ASN A 205 -4.37 -1.29 11.71
C ASN A 205 -5.36 -0.47 12.53
N PHE A 206 -4.85 0.14 13.59
CA PHE A 206 -5.56 1.05 14.47
C PHE A 206 -4.79 2.37 14.50
N ALA A 207 -5.50 3.48 14.22
CA ALA A 207 -4.94 4.79 14.49
C ALA A 207 -5.05 5.02 16.00
N LEU A 208 -4.04 5.63 16.61
CA LEU A 208 -4.15 6.00 18.02
C LEU A 208 -4.94 7.32 18.11
N GLY A 209 -6.07 7.28 18.80
CA GLY A 209 -6.94 8.45 19.03
C GLY A 209 -7.41 8.45 20.48
N LYS A 210 -7.64 9.64 21.06
CA LYS A 210 -8.07 9.78 22.47
C LYS A 210 -9.38 9.05 22.76
N ASP A 211 -10.28 9.08 21.79
CA ASP A 211 -11.64 8.53 21.92
C ASP A 211 -11.81 7.21 21.14
N ASN A 212 -10.72 6.61 20.66
CA ASN A 212 -10.81 5.35 19.89
C ASN A 212 -11.14 4.17 20.81
N ILE A 213 -12.11 3.36 20.37
CA ILE A 213 -12.64 2.15 21.01
C ILE A 213 -12.18 0.92 20.23
#